data_AF-A0AAU4N7Z0-F1
#
_entry.id   AF-A0AAU4N7Z0-F1
#
_cell.length_a   1.000
_cell.length_b   1.000
_cell.length_c   1.000
_cell.angle_alpha   90.00
_cell.angle_beta   90.00
_cell.angle_gamma   90.00
#
_symmetry.space_group_name_H-M   'P 1'
#
loop_
_entity.id
_entity.type
_entity.pdbx_description
1 polymer ?
#
loop_
_entity_poly.entity_id
_entity_poly.type
_entity_poly.pdbx_seq_one_letter_code
_entity_poly.pdbx_strand_id
1 'polypeptide(L)'
;MHLPEIMLVVLWIGLTAYVLFGGADFGAGVWDLLAGGAERGRDQRHLVEHSIGPVWEANHVWLIFVIVLTWTGIPSVFAAIASTLYIPLTAVALGIIARGAAFASAR
;
A
#
# COMPACT_ATOMS: atom_id res chain seq x y z
N MET A 1 27.98 -12.95 -0.61
CA MET A 1 26.71 -12.76 0.11
C MET A 1 26.04 -14.11 0.24
N HIS A 2 25.62 -14.46 1.45
CA HIS A 2 24.81 -15.65 1.73
C HIS A 2 23.34 -15.38 1.37
N LEU A 3 22.57 -16.44 1.12
CA LEU A 3 21.16 -16.37 0.72
C LEU A 3 20.32 -15.44 1.63
N PRO A 4 20.44 -15.48 2.98
CA PRO A 4 19.65 -14.59 3.85
C PRO A 4 19.95 -13.10 3.63
N GLU A 5 21.20 -12.74 3.35
CA GLU A 5 21.61 -11.35 3.11
C GLU A 5 21.02 -10.81 1.81
N ILE A 6 21.02 -11.63 0.76
CA ILE A 6 20.41 -11.29 -0.53
C ILE A 6 18.91 -11.03 -0.33
N MET A 7 18.24 -11.88 0.44
CA MET A 7 16.81 -11.74 0.71
C MET A 7 16.51 -10.46 1.50
N LEU A 8 17.33 -10.12 2.50
CA LEU A 8 17.19 -8.86 3.23
C LEU A 8 17.36 -7.65 2.32
N VAL A 9 18.33 -7.67 1.40
CA VAL A 9 18.52 -6.59 0.41
C VAL A 9 17.31 -6.47 -0.51
N VAL A 10 16.77 -7.58 -1.00
CA VAL A 10 15.58 -7.57 -1.86
C VAL A 10 14.34 -7.06 -1.11
N LEU A 11 14.14 -7.48 0.14
CA LEU A 11 13.07 -6.97 1.00
C LEU A 11 13.23 -5.47 1.26
N TRP A 12 14.47 -5.02 1.50
CA TRP A 12 14.78 -3.61 1.71
C TRP A 12 14.45 -2.76 0.48
N ILE A 13 14.80 -3.23 -0.72
CA ILE A 13 14.47 -2.57 -1.97
C ILE A 13 12.95 -2.52 -2.17
N GLY A 14 12.26 -3.65 -1.98
CA GLY A 14 10.81 -3.72 -2.15
C GLY A 14 10.05 -2.80 -1.19
N LEU A 15 10.45 -2.77 0.08
CA LEU A 15 9.85 -1.86 1.07
C LEU A 15 10.19 -0.39 0.77
N THR A 16 11.42 -0.09 0.35
CA THR A 16 11.83 1.26 -0.06
C THR A 16 10.99 1.74 -1.25
N ALA A 17 10.79 0.89 -2.26
CA ALA A 17 9.97 1.20 -3.42
C ALA A 17 8.51 1.47 -3.01
N TYR A 18 7.92 0.62 -2.16
CA TYR A 18 6.57 0.81 -1.65
C TYR A 18 6.40 2.15 -0.91
N VAL A 19 7.36 2.51 -0.07
CA VAL A 19 7.31 3.79 0.68
C VAL A 19 7.52 4.98 -0.25
N LEU A 20 8.49 4.90 -1.17
CA LEU A 20 8.82 5.98 -2.08
C LEU A 20 7.67 6.28 -3.05
N PHE A 21 7.10 5.26 -3.69
CA PHE A 21 5.99 5.42 -4.63
C PHE A 21 4.66 5.62 -3.92
N GLY A 22 4.53 5.13 -2.69
CA GLY A 22 3.37 5.36 -1.83
C GLY A 22 3.19 6.81 -1.39
N GLY A 23 4.23 7.66 -1.45
CA GLY A 23 4.13 9.06 -1.07
C GLY A 23 3.07 9.84 -1.87
N ALA A 24 3.06 9.69 -3.20
CA ALA A 24 2.06 10.31 -4.06
C ALA A 24 0.66 9.72 -3.80
N ASP A 25 0.60 8.42 -3.58
CA ASP A 25 -0.62 7.69 -3.31
C ASP A 25 -1.29 8.17 -2.00
N PHE A 26 -0.61 8.07 -0.87
CA PHE A 26 -1.15 8.53 0.42
C PHE A 26 -1.35 10.04 0.47
N GLY A 27 -0.46 10.82 -0.17
CA GLY A 27 -0.60 12.28 -0.25
C GLY A 27 -1.87 12.70 -0.98
N ALA A 28 -2.20 12.05 -2.10
CA ALA A 28 -3.45 12.30 -2.79
C ALA A 28 -4.68 11.86 -1.98
N GLY A 29 -4.58 10.80 -1.19
CA GLY A 29 -5.62 10.42 -0.23
C GLY A 29 -5.88 11.52 0.81
N VAL A 30 -4.84 12.18 1.31
CA VAL A 30 -5.00 13.35 2.20
C VAL A 30 -5.65 14.52 1.48
N TRP A 31 -5.28 14.78 0.23
CA TRP A 31 -5.89 15.85 -0.56
C TRP A 31 -7.37 15.59 -0.82
N ASP A 32 -7.75 14.37 -1.16
CA ASP A 32 -9.16 13.96 -1.31
C ASP A 32 -9.95 14.18 0.00
N LEU A 33 -9.41 13.71 1.13
CA LEU A 33 -10.02 13.90 2.46
C LEU A 33 -10.23 15.38 2.80
N LEU A 34 -9.30 16.24 2.37
CA LEU A 34 -9.34 17.69 2.62
C LEU A 34 -10.04 18.50 1.52
N ALA A 35 -10.52 17.87 0.44
CA ALA A 35 -11.16 18.55 -0.69
C ALA A 35 -12.49 19.24 -0.32
N GLY A 36 -13.01 18.99 0.89
CA GLY A 36 -14.21 19.63 1.43
C GLY A 36 -15.49 18.87 1.08
N GLY A 37 -16.60 19.61 0.99
CA GLY A 37 -17.94 19.05 0.72
C GLY A 37 -18.08 18.46 -0.69
N ALA A 38 -19.13 17.67 -0.89
CA ALA A 38 -19.35 16.89 -2.11
C ALA A 38 -19.33 17.72 -3.41
N GLU A 39 -19.79 18.97 -3.37
CA GLU A 39 -19.80 19.85 -4.54
C GLU A 39 -18.46 20.53 -4.80
N ARG A 40 -17.78 20.97 -3.74
CA ARG A 40 -16.58 21.81 -3.84
C ARG A 40 -15.32 20.99 -4.07
N GLY A 41 -15.29 19.76 -3.55
CA GLY A 41 -14.17 18.82 -3.72
C GLY A 41 -14.28 17.90 -4.94
N ARG A 42 -15.41 17.96 -5.66
CA ARG A 42 -15.77 16.98 -6.70
C ARG A 42 -14.72 16.89 -7.81
N ASP A 43 -14.28 18.02 -8.34
CA ASP A 43 -13.28 18.06 -9.42
C ASP A 43 -11.90 17.56 -8.95
N GLN A 44 -11.53 17.89 -7.72
CA GLN A 44 -10.28 17.42 -7.11
C GLN A 44 -10.30 15.90 -6.88
N ARG A 45 -11.42 15.34 -6.40
CA ARG A 45 -11.60 13.90 -6.22
C ARG A 45 -11.49 13.16 -7.54
N HIS A 46 -12.18 13.66 -8.57
CA HIS A 46 -12.11 13.08 -9.91
C HIS A 46 -10.67 13.10 -10.48
N LEU A 47 -9.92 14.19 -10.27
CA LEU A 47 -8.51 14.26 -10.67
C LEU A 47 -7.62 13.28 -9.92
N VAL A 48 -7.84 13.12 -8.60
CA VAL A 48 -7.13 12.14 -7.77
C VAL A 48 -7.43 10.73 -8.26
N GLU A 49 -8.69 10.38 -8.44
CA GLU A 49 -9.11 9.05 -8.92
C GLU A 49 -8.48 8.71 -10.28
N HIS A 50 -8.57 9.62 -11.24
CA HIS A 50 -8.05 9.40 -12.59
C HIS A 50 -6.52 9.27 -12.62
N SER A 51 -5.81 10.07 -11.82
CA SER A 51 -4.34 10.15 -11.87
C SER A 51 -3.66 9.12 -10.96
N ILE A 52 -4.28 8.83 -9.80
CA ILE A 52 -3.65 8.06 -8.72
C ILE A 52 -4.15 6.61 -8.70
N GLY A 53 -5.33 6.30 -9.23
CA GLY A 53 -5.82 4.92 -9.32
C GLY A 53 -4.77 3.92 -9.86
N PRO A 54 -4.15 4.19 -11.03
CA PRO A 54 -3.10 3.31 -11.57
C PRO A 54 -1.84 3.25 -10.70
N VAL A 55 -1.49 4.34 -10.03
CA VAL A 55 -0.32 4.41 -9.13
C VAL A 55 -0.56 3.58 -7.87
N TRP A 56 -1.75 3.66 -7.30
CA TRP A 56 -2.18 2.85 -6.16
C TRP A 56 -2.11 1.35 -6.50
N GLU A 57 -2.66 0.95 -7.66
CA GLU A 57 -2.65 -0.44 -8.12
C GLU A 57 -1.20 -0.96 -8.28
N ALA A 58 -0.34 -0.19 -8.95
CA ALA A 58 1.07 -0.54 -9.12
C ALA A 58 1.84 -0.58 -7.79
N ASN A 59 1.54 0.34 -6.86
CA ASN A 59 2.26 0.42 -5.59
C ASN A 59 2.02 -0.80 -4.71
N HIS A 60 0.80 -1.35 -4.69
CA HIS A 60 0.47 -2.53 -3.87
C HIS A 60 1.21 -3.80 -4.31
N VAL A 61 1.70 -3.87 -5.56
CA VAL A 61 2.53 -4.97 -6.02
C VAL A 61 3.81 -5.09 -5.19
N TRP A 62 4.44 -3.96 -4.82
CA TRP A 62 5.63 -3.96 -3.96
C TRP A 62 5.33 -4.53 -2.58
N LEU A 63 4.19 -4.15 -1.98
CA LEU A 63 3.78 -4.65 -0.68
C LEU A 63 3.50 -6.16 -0.72
N ILE A 64 2.76 -6.64 -1.72
CA ILE A 64 2.48 -8.07 -1.92
C ILE A 64 3.79 -8.83 -2.11
N PHE A 65 4.72 -8.30 -2.90
CA PHE A 65 6.03 -8.90 -3.10
C PHE A 65 6.80 -9.08 -1.79
N VAL A 66 6.88 -8.03 -0.96
CA VAL A 66 7.53 -8.09 0.37
C VAL A 66 6.87 -9.13 1.27
N ILE A 67 5.54 -9.16 1.30
CA ILE A 67 4.77 -10.12 2.12
C ILE A 67 5.05 -11.56 1.68
N VAL A 68 4.94 -11.85 0.37
CA VAL A 68 5.14 -13.20 -0.17
C VAL A 68 6.59 -13.65 0.01
N LEU A 69 7.55 -12.77 -0.23
CA LEU A 69 8.97 -13.10 -0.07
C LEU A 69 9.32 -13.35 1.40
N THR A 70 8.76 -12.58 2.34
CA THR A 70 8.96 -12.82 3.78
C THR A 70 8.31 -14.14 4.20
N TRP A 71 7.10 -14.43 3.73
CA TRP A 71 6.39 -15.67 4.06
C TRP A 71 7.09 -16.92 3.55
N THR A 72 7.49 -16.92 2.27
CA THR A 72 8.12 -18.08 1.62
C THR A 72 9.59 -18.21 1.97
N GLY A 73 10.28 -17.08 2.12
CA GLY A 73 11.70 -17.02 2.33
C GLY A 73 12.14 -17.16 3.79
N ILE A 74 11.42 -16.50 4.72
CA ILE A 74 11.75 -16.53 6.15
C ILE A 74 10.45 -16.73 6.98
N PRO A 75 9.86 -17.95 6.93
CA PRO A 75 8.53 -18.19 7.47
C PRO A 75 8.40 -17.88 8.97
N SER A 76 9.47 -18.09 9.75
CA SER A 76 9.50 -17.78 11.18
C SER A 76 9.35 -16.28 11.47
N VAL A 77 9.99 -15.42 10.66
CA VAL A 77 9.86 -13.96 10.77
C VAL A 77 8.45 -13.53 10.36
N PHE A 78 7.93 -14.07 9.26
CA PHE A 78 6.56 -13.82 8.85
C PHE A 78 5.56 -14.17 9.95
N ALA A 79 5.67 -15.37 10.54
CA ALA A 79 4.79 -15.83 11.61
C ALA A 79 4.87 -14.92 12.85
N ALA A 80 6.08 -14.50 13.24
CA ALA A 80 6.28 -13.59 14.36
C ALA A 80 5.62 -12.23 14.12
N ILE A 81 5.81 -11.64 12.93
CA ILE A 81 5.21 -10.36 12.55
C ILE A 81 3.68 -10.48 12.49
N ALA A 82 3.16 -11.49 11.79
CA ALA A 82 1.72 -11.67 11.57
C ALA A 82 0.96 -11.94 12.87
N SER A 83 1.52 -12.75 13.77
CA SER A 83 0.89 -13.03 15.08
C SER A 83 0.98 -11.83 16.02
N THR A 84 2.13 -11.16 16.10
CA THR A 84 2.34 -10.01 17.00
C THR A 84 1.54 -8.79 16.56
N LEU A 85 1.43 -8.55 15.25
CA LEU A 85 0.77 -7.39 14.67
C LEU A 85 -0.57 -7.73 14.03
N TYR A 86 -1.24 -8.80 14.46
CA TYR A 86 -2.49 -9.27 13.86
C TYR A 86 -3.54 -8.15 13.76
N ILE A 87 -3.79 -7.42 14.86
CA ILE A 87 -4.77 -6.32 14.89
C ILE A 87 -4.34 -5.17 13.97
N PRO A 88 -3.13 -4.59 14.10
CA PRO A 88 -2.64 -3.55 13.18
C PRO A 88 -2.68 -3.95 11.70
N LEU A 89 -2.20 -5.15 11.36
CA LEU A 89 -2.17 -5.64 9.98
C LEU A 89 -3.57 -5.81 9.40
N THR A 90 -4.51 -6.29 10.21
CA THR A 90 -5.93 -6.38 9.80
C THR A 90 -6.51 -5.00 9.53
N ALA A 91 -6.24 -4.02 10.39
CA ALA A 91 -6.71 -2.64 10.17
C ALA A 91 -6.13 -2.04 8.88
N VAL A 92 -4.84 -2.24 8.62
CA VAL A 92 -4.19 -1.81 7.36
C VAL A 92 -4.83 -2.49 6.16
N ALA A 93 -5.06 -3.81 6.22
CA ALA A 93 -5.70 -4.55 5.13
C ALA A 93 -7.11 -4.02 4.83
N LEU A 94 -7.91 -3.75 5.85
CA LEU A 94 -9.24 -3.15 5.69
C LEU A 94 -9.16 -1.75 5.06
N GLY A 95 -8.20 -0.92 5.46
CA GLY A 95 -7.97 0.39 4.87
C GLY A 95 -7.59 0.32 3.38
N ILE A 96 -6.71 -0.63 3.02
CA ILE A 96 -6.33 -0.90 1.63
C ILE A 96 -7.55 -1.32 0.81
N ILE A 97 -8.36 -2.27 1.32
CA ILE A 97 -9.56 -2.75 0.65
C ILE A 97 -10.57 -1.61 0.46
N ALA A 98 -10.84 -0.82 1.50
CA ALA A 98 -11.78 0.30 1.42
C ALA A 98 -11.35 1.32 0.37
N ARG A 99 -10.04 1.60 0.29
CA ARG A 99 -9.50 2.52 -0.70
C ARG A 99 -9.56 1.99 -2.13
N GLY A 100 -9.23 0.71 -2.32
CA GLY A 100 -9.39 0.05 -3.61
C GLY A 100 -10.85 0.02 -4.06
N ALA A 101 -11.78 -0.24 -3.14
CA ALA A 101 -13.21 -0.20 -3.40
C ALA A 101 -13.68 1.20 -3.82
N ALA A 102 -13.18 2.26 -3.16
CA ALA A 102 -13.50 3.64 -3.51
C ALA A 102 -13.10 3.96 -4.97
N PHE A 103 -11.86 3.64 -5.36
CA PHE A 103 -11.41 3.82 -6.75
C PHE A 103 -12.19 2.98 -7.76
N ALA A 104 -12.62 1.77 -7.38
CA ALA A 104 -13.43 0.92 -8.26
C ALA A 104 -14.86 1.47 -8.43
N SER A 105 -15.45 2.05 -7.38
CA SER A 105 -16.80 2.61 -7.42
C SER A 105 -16.90 3.99 -8.08
N ALA A 106 -15.77 4.68 -8.26
CA ALA A 106 -15.70 5.99 -8.88
C ALA A 106 -15.46 5.97 -10.40
N ARG A 107 -15.20 4.79 -10.98
CA ARG A 107 -15.15 4.55 -12.43
C ARG A 107 -16.55 4.31 -12.98
#